data_AF-A0A3B7LZX8-F1
#
_entry.id   AF-A0A3B7LZX8-F1
#
_cell.length_a   1.000
_cell.length_b   1.000
_cell.length_c   1.000
_cell.angle_alpha   90.00
_cell.angle_beta   90.00
_cell.angle_gamma   90.00
#
_symmetry.space_group_name_H-M   'P 1'
#
loop_
_entity.id
_entity.type
_entity.pdbx_description
1 polymer ?
#
loop_
_entity_poly.entity_id
_entity_poly.type
_entity_poly.pdbx_seq_one_letter_code
_entity_poly.pdbx_strand_id
1 'polypeptide(L)'
;MKNFDSSDIIAAHKTSSCHRKLLSESDTCGCFYCLDIFDYQEITKWVDHDDTAMCPSCDIDSVIGSASGYPITQEFLGAMKKHWFW
;
A
#
# COMPACT_ATOMS: atom_id res chain seq x y z
N MET A 1 -6.61 -11.23 -17.21
CA MET A 1 -6.53 -10.21 -16.14
C MET A 1 -7.83 -10.27 -15.35
N LYS A 2 -7.77 -10.51 -14.05
CA LYS A 2 -8.94 -10.27 -13.19
C LYS A 2 -9.12 -8.74 -13.14
N ASN A 3 -10.29 -8.25 -13.53
CA ASN A 3 -10.66 -6.86 -13.27
C ASN A 3 -11.04 -6.81 -11.79
N PHE A 4 -10.26 -6.12 -10.97
CA PHE A 4 -10.67 -5.80 -9.61
C PHE A 4 -11.79 -4.77 -9.67
N ASP A 5 -12.74 -4.84 -8.74
CA ASP A 5 -13.81 -3.86 -8.67
C ASP A 5 -13.20 -2.50 -8.30
N SER A 6 -13.61 -1.43 -8.98
CA SER A 6 -13.15 -0.07 -8.66
C SER A 6 -13.44 0.30 -7.20
N SER A 7 -14.50 -0.25 -6.61
CA SER A 7 -14.82 -0.06 -5.18
C SER A 7 -13.76 -0.66 -4.26
N ASP A 8 -13.20 -1.83 -4.58
CA ASP A 8 -12.09 -2.43 -3.83
C ASP A 8 -10.83 -1.56 -3.93
N ILE A 9 -10.52 -1.05 -5.12
CA ILE A 9 -9.38 -0.16 -5.35
C ILE A 9 -9.51 1.13 -4.53
N ILE A 10 -10.71 1.74 -4.53
CA ILE A 10 -10.99 2.95 -3.78
C ILE A 10 -10.95 2.70 -2.27
N ALA A 11 -11.47 1.55 -1.82
CA ALA A 11 -11.48 1.20 -0.42
C ALA A 11 -10.07 0.85 0.11
N ALA A 12 -9.26 0.12 -0.66
CA ALA A 12 -7.87 -0.15 -0.32
C ALA A 12 -7.03 1.12 -0.20
N HIS A 13 -7.22 2.10 -1.09
CA HIS A 13 -6.51 3.38 -1.02
C HIS A 13 -6.75 4.13 0.30
N LYS A 14 -7.93 4.00 0.91
CA LYS A 14 -8.20 4.62 2.22
C LYS A 14 -7.32 4.07 3.35
N THR A 15 -6.67 2.92 3.12
CA THR A 15 -5.74 2.30 4.06
C THR A 15 -4.29 2.69 3.79
N SER A 16 -4.03 3.65 2.88
CA SER A 16 -2.68 4.10 2.49
C SER A 16 -2.17 5.37 3.17
N SER A 17 -2.94 5.94 4.10
CA SER A 17 -2.52 7.08 4.93
C SER A 17 -3.04 6.96 6.36
N CYS A 18 -2.38 7.64 7.31
CA CYS A 18 -2.71 7.59 8.75
C CYS A 18 -2.95 6.16 9.26
N HIS A 19 -2.06 5.25 8.84
CA HIS A 19 -2.30 3.81 8.85
C HIS A 19 -1.26 3.04 9.67
N ARG A 20 -0.40 3.73 10.44
CA ARG A 20 0.74 3.07 11.10
C ARG A 20 0.31 1.92 12.00
N LYS A 21 -0.78 2.09 12.74
CA LYS A 21 -1.35 1.02 13.55
C LYS A 21 -1.74 -0.19 12.70
N LEU A 22 -2.45 0.04 11.59
CA LEU A 22 -2.89 -1.03 10.69
C LEU A 22 -1.69 -1.72 10.02
N LEU A 23 -0.69 -0.96 9.57
CA LEU A 23 0.53 -1.50 9.00
C LEU A 23 1.31 -2.34 10.02
N SER A 24 1.31 -1.97 11.31
CA SER A 24 2.00 -2.76 12.35
C SER A 24 1.40 -4.14 12.58
N GLU A 25 0.17 -4.37 12.10
CA GLU A 25 -0.51 -5.68 12.11
C GLU A 25 -0.28 -6.46 10.80
N SER A 26 0.50 -5.92 9.86
CA SER A 26 0.79 -6.52 8.56
C SER A 26 2.17 -7.17 8.55
N ASP A 27 2.26 -8.41 8.07
CA ASP A 27 3.56 -9.04 7.80
C ASP A 27 4.15 -8.49 6.49
N THR A 28 3.32 -8.40 5.45
CA THR A 28 3.71 -7.96 4.11
C THR A 28 3.04 -6.64 3.74
N CYS A 29 3.84 -5.75 3.15
CA CYS A 29 3.42 -4.46 2.64
C CYS A 29 3.68 -4.37 1.14
N GLY A 30 2.98 -3.46 0.46
CA GLY A 30 3.17 -3.23 -0.97
C GLY A 30 2.98 -1.78 -1.34
N CYS A 31 3.80 -1.30 -2.27
CA CYS A 31 3.68 0.03 -2.83
C CYS A 31 2.92 -0.02 -4.16
N PHE A 32 1.76 0.64 -4.25
CA PHE A 32 1.00 0.69 -5.50
C PHE A 32 1.50 1.74 -6.50
N TYR A 33 2.61 2.44 -6.22
CA TYR A 33 3.30 3.27 -7.20
C TYR A 33 4.40 2.49 -7.94
N CYS A 34 5.39 1.96 -7.22
CA CYS A 34 6.51 1.24 -7.83
C CYS A 34 6.27 -0.27 -7.97
N LEU A 35 5.18 -0.78 -7.39
CA LEU A 35 4.80 -2.20 -7.36
C LEU A 35 5.73 -3.10 -6.53
N ASP A 36 6.55 -2.50 -5.67
CA ASP A 36 7.39 -3.26 -4.76
C ASP A 36 6.58 -3.91 -3.64
N ILE A 37 7.00 -5.10 -3.21
CA ILE A 37 6.39 -5.88 -2.12
C ILE A 37 7.50 -6.23 -1.14
N PHE A 38 7.34 -5.83 0.12
CA PHE A 38 8.39 -5.84 1.13
C PHE A 38 7.83 -6.15 2.52
N ASP A 39 8.69 -6.53 3.46
CA ASP A 39 8.28 -6.78 4.85
C ASP A 39 8.02 -5.46 5.58
N TYR A 40 7.06 -5.44 6.51
CA TYR A 40 6.77 -4.25 7.32
C TYR A 40 8.03 -3.67 8.00
N GLN A 41 8.98 -4.52 8.40
CA GLN A 41 10.22 -4.13 9.06
C GLN A 41 11.16 -3.29 8.18
N GLU A 42 10.98 -3.31 6.86
CA GLU A 42 11.77 -2.51 5.92
C GLU A 42 11.34 -1.03 5.92
N ILE A 43 10.18 -0.70 6.50
CA ILE A 43 9.69 0.67 6.60
C ILE A 43 10.48 1.46 7.65
N THR A 44 11.40 2.29 7.19
CA THR A 44 12.26 3.12 8.04
C THR A 44 11.88 4.60 8.07
N LYS A 45 11.06 5.05 7.11
CA LYS A 45 10.66 6.46 6.95
C LYS A 45 9.14 6.60 7.04
N TRP A 46 8.72 7.62 7.77
CA TRP A 46 7.32 7.94 8.00
C TRP A 46 7.11 9.45 7.81
N VAL A 47 5.92 9.84 7.36
CA VAL A 47 5.46 11.23 7.21
C VAL A 47 4.14 11.42 7.97
N ASP A 48 3.55 12.62 7.90
CA ASP A 48 2.30 12.96 8.57
C ASP A 48 2.30 12.70 10.09
N HIS A 49 3.34 13.19 10.77
CA HIS A 49 3.56 12.95 12.22
C HIS A 49 3.83 11.47 12.55
N ASP A 50 4.68 10.85 11.71
CA ASP A 50 5.03 9.44 11.75
C ASP A 50 3.82 8.49 11.70
N ASP A 51 2.82 8.78 10.87
CA ASP A 51 1.59 7.96 10.76
C ASP A 51 1.33 7.40 9.35
N THR A 52 2.01 7.94 8.33
CA THR A 52 1.96 7.45 6.95
C THR A 52 3.33 6.90 6.54
N ALA A 53 3.40 5.65 6.10
CA ALA A 53 4.63 4.99 5.70
C ALA A 53 5.12 5.45 4.32
N MET A 54 6.43 5.59 4.18
CA MET A 54 7.08 5.80 2.88
C MET A 54 7.60 4.46 2.35
N CYS A 55 7.39 4.19 1.07
CA CYS A 55 7.94 2.99 0.42
C CYS A 55 9.48 2.97 0.52
N PRO A 56 10.11 1.88 1.00
CA PRO A 56 11.57 1.78 1.12
C PRO A 56 12.32 1.90 -0.22
N SER A 57 11.67 1.52 -1.32
CA SER A 57 12.28 1.45 -2.65
C SER A 57 12.15 2.73 -3.47
N CYS A 58 11.13 3.55 -3.23
CA CYS A 58 10.89 4.76 -4.06
C CYS A 58 10.56 6.03 -3.27
N ASP A 59 10.50 5.98 -1.94
CA ASP A 59 10.16 7.12 -1.09
C ASP A 59 8.82 7.80 -1.46
N ILE A 60 7.82 7.01 -1.90
CA ILE A 60 6.44 7.49 -2.10
C ILE A 60 5.52 6.86 -1.04
N ASP A 61 4.61 7.67 -0.50
CA ASP A 61 3.57 7.38 0.49
C ASP A 61 2.38 6.60 -0.10
N SER A 62 2.66 5.63 -0.97
CA SER A 62 1.63 4.81 -1.64
C SER A 62 1.69 3.36 -1.17
N VAL A 63 1.69 3.16 0.16
CA VAL A 63 1.88 1.85 0.80
C VAL A 63 0.57 1.33 1.39
N ILE A 64 0.26 0.05 1.18
CA ILE A 64 -0.78 -0.69 1.91
C ILE A 64 -0.21 -1.98 2.50
N GLY A 65 -0.80 -2.48 3.58
CA GLY A 65 -0.36 -3.71 4.26
C GLY A 65 -1.40 -4.83 4.21
N SER A 66 -0.98 -6.06 4.46
CA SER A 66 -1.85 -7.25 4.46
C SER A 66 -3.00 -7.18 5.48
N ALA A 67 -2.86 -6.41 6.56
CA ALA A 67 -3.93 -6.18 7.53
C ALA A 67 -5.07 -5.28 6.99
N SER A 68 -4.87 -4.60 5.85
CA SER A 68 -5.91 -3.81 5.18
C SER A 68 -7.12 -4.64 4.72
N GLY A 69 -6.99 -5.98 4.69
CA GLY A 69 -7.99 -6.88 4.14
C GLY A 69 -7.94 -7.00 2.61
N TYR A 70 -6.96 -6.36 1.97
CA TYR A 70 -6.77 -6.40 0.52
C TYR A 70 -5.52 -7.18 0.11
N PRO A 71 -5.51 -7.81 -1.08
CA PRO A 71 -4.35 -8.59 -1.53
C PRO A 71 -3.12 -7.73 -1.77
N ILE A 72 -1.98 -8.12 -1.20
CA ILE A 72 -0.67 -7.55 -1.53
C ILE A 72 -0.04 -8.39 -2.64
N THR A 73 -0.54 -8.22 -3.87
CA THR A 73 -0.01 -8.90 -5.06
C THR A 73 0.28 -7.91 -6.18
N GLN A 74 1.13 -8.32 -7.12
CA GLN A 74 1.46 -7.51 -8.31
C GLN A 74 0.21 -7.10 -9.09
N GLU A 75 -0.77 -7.99 -9.21
CA GLU A 75 -2.01 -7.71 -9.93
C GLU A 75 -2.85 -6.64 -9.23
N PHE A 76 -3.02 -6.74 -7.90
CA PHE A 76 -3.84 -5.79 -7.15
C PHE A 76 -3.18 -4.41 -7.06
N LEU A 77 -1.89 -4.38 -6.70
CA LEU A 77 -1.10 -3.15 -6.68
C LEU A 77 -1.04 -2.51 -8.08
N GLY A 78 -0.93 -3.32 -9.14
CA GLY A 78 -0.98 -2.85 -10.53
C GLY A 78 -2.33 -2.23 -10.91
N ALA A 79 -3.44 -2.77 -10.38
CA ALA A 79 -4.76 -2.19 -10.58
C ALA A 79 -4.94 -0.88 -9.80
N MET A 80 -4.42 -0.79 -8.57
CA MET A 80 -4.37 0.47 -7.82
C MET A 80 -3.53 1.52 -8.57
N LYS A 81 -2.33 1.14 -9.05
CA LYS A 81 -1.47 2.03 -9.84
C LYS A 81 -2.20 2.63 -11.03
N LYS A 82 -2.87 1.76 -11.80
CA LYS A 82 -3.64 2.15 -12.98
C LYS A 82 -4.80 3.09 -12.65
N HIS A 83 -5.36 3.03 -11.45
CA HIS A 83 -6.47 3.90 -11.06
C HIS A 83 -6.01 5.27 -10.54
N TRP A 84 -4.90 5.32 -9.80
CA TRP A 84 -4.47 6.54 -9.08
C TRP A 84 -3.40 7.35 -9.81
N PHE A 85 -2.63 6.71 -10.70
CA PHE A 85 -1.49 7.36 -11.35
C PHE A 85 -1.57 7.41 -12.88
N TRP A 86 -2.57 6.78 -13.51
CA TRP A 86 -2.79 6.73 -14.97
C TRP A 86 -4.25 6.98 -15.35
#